data_AF-A0A3M2WBD7-F1
#
_entry.id   AF-A0A3M2WBD7-F1
#
_cell.length_a   1.000
_cell.length_b   1.000
_cell.length_c   1.000
_cell.angle_alpha   90.00
_cell.angle_beta   90.00
_cell.angle_gamma   90.00
#
_symmetry.space_group_name_H-M   'P 1'
#
loop_
_entity.id
_entity.type
_entity.pdbx_description
1 polymer ?
#
loop_
_entity_poly.entity_id
_entity_poly.type
_entity_poly.pdbx_seq_one_letter_code
_entity_poly.pdbx_strand_id
1 'polypeptide(L)'
;MTSKAMQQGTVSEFQHGILDQIIAETRLSPDDDAYDIAKRGVAAFIEELLKPHNSNEPVKKALVDRMITEIDAKLSQQMDEIIHHAEFQALEASWRGLQLLIDRTDFRENIKIEVLSISRQDLLEDFEDSPEVVQSGLYKHVYTAEYGQFGGNPVGAIIANYFFSPSAPDVKTMQYVSSVACMAHAPFIAAAGPNFFGLEQFTGLPDLKDLRDHFEGPQFAKWQSFRQQEDARYLALTVPRFLLRSPYEPEENPVKTFA
;
A
#
# COMPACT_ATOMS: atom_id res chain seq x y z
N MET A 1 -40.98 -65.85 34.44
CA MET A 1 -40.56 -64.48 34.11
C MET A 1 -39.06 -64.33 34.39
N THR A 2 -38.22 -64.50 33.37
CA THR A 2 -36.97 -63.73 33.20
C THR A 2 -36.37 -64.12 31.86
N SER A 3 -36.45 -63.16 30.95
CA SER A 3 -36.00 -63.14 29.57
C SER A 3 -34.47 -63.16 29.48
N LYS A 4 -33.91 -64.14 28.78
CA LYS A 4 -32.52 -64.10 28.30
C LYS A 4 -32.58 -63.72 26.81
N ALA A 5 -32.37 -62.44 26.53
CA ALA A 5 -32.36 -61.89 25.19
C ALA A 5 -31.12 -62.37 24.41
N MET A 6 -31.36 -62.79 23.18
CA MET A 6 -30.37 -63.05 22.13
C MET A 6 -29.49 -61.80 21.92
N GLN A 7 -28.17 -61.97 22.04
CA GLN A 7 -27.21 -61.05 21.44
C GLN A 7 -27.15 -61.34 19.94
N GLN A 8 -27.82 -60.51 19.14
CA GLN A 8 -27.49 -60.33 17.73
C GLN A 8 -26.44 -59.21 17.66
N GLY A 9 -25.20 -59.59 17.36
CA GLY A 9 -24.17 -58.65 16.97
C GLY A 9 -24.58 -57.97 15.66
N THR A 10 -24.91 -56.69 15.74
CA THR A 10 -25.11 -55.84 14.58
C THR A 10 -23.74 -55.39 14.10
N VAL A 11 -23.28 -55.97 12.98
CA VAL A 11 -22.13 -55.46 12.23
C VAL A 11 -22.59 -54.16 11.58
N SER A 12 -22.20 -53.02 12.15
CA SER A 12 -22.33 -51.73 11.47
C SER A 12 -21.23 -51.65 10.42
N GLU A 13 -21.53 -52.09 9.20
CA GLU A 13 -20.81 -51.68 7.98
C GLU A 13 -21.01 -50.17 7.82
N PHE A 14 -20.12 -49.38 8.42
CA PHE A 14 -19.86 -48.05 7.92
C PHE A 14 -19.22 -48.24 6.54
N GLN A 15 -20.01 -48.08 5.47
CA GLN A 15 -19.48 -47.79 4.15
C GLN A 15 -18.65 -46.51 4.28
N HIS A 16 -17.36 -46.68 4.57
CA HIS A 16 -16.40 -45.59 4.50
C HIS A 16 -16.40 -45.16 3.04
N GLY A 17 -16.73 -43.88 2.79
CA GLY A 17 -16.61 -43.34 1.44
C GLY A 17 -15.18 -43.59 0.95
N ILE A 18 -15.00 -43.74 -0.37
CA ILE A 18 -13.67 -43.98 -0.95
C ILE A 18 -12.65 -42.91 -0.47
N LEU A 19 -13.12 -41.69 -0.24
CA LEU A 19 -12.36 -40.60 0.38
C LEU A 19 -11.93 -40.90 1.83
N ASP A 20 -12.82 -41.43 2.67
CA ASP A 20 -12.51 -41.75 4.06
C ASP A 20 -11.57 -42.97 4.18
N GLN A 21 -11.62 -43.91 3.22
CA GLN A 21 -10.64 -45.01 3.13
C GLN A 21 -9.23 -44.51 2.77
N ILE A 22 -9.12 -43.59 1.81
CA ILE A 22 -7.83 -43.01 1.40
C ILE A 22 -7.21 -42.17 2.54
N ILE A 23 -8.04 -41.44 3.29
CA ILE A 23 -7.57 -40.62 4.41
C ILE A 23 -7.21 -41.49 5.62
N ALA A 24 -7.90 -42.62 5.86
CA ALA A 24 -7.52 -43.58 6.90
C ALA A 24 -6.12 -44.20 6.66
N GLU A 25 -5.64 -44.20 5.42
CA GLU A 25 -4.30 -44.64 5.04
C GLU A 25 -3.22 -43.58 5.33
N THR A 26 -3.63 -42.32 5.50
CA THR A 26 -2.78 -41.27 6.07
C THR A 26 -2.84 -41.30 7.60
N ARG A 27 -1.75 -40.98 8.30
CA ARG A 27 -1.66 -41.04 9.78
C ARG A 27 -2.47 -39.94 10.50
N LEU A 28 -3.63 -39.56 9.99
CA LEU A 28 -4.48 -38.48 10.49
C LEU A 28 -5.73 -39.08 11.14
N SER A 29 -6.00 -38.67 12.38
CA SER A 29 -7.20 -39.06 13.11
C SER A 29 -8.37 -38.10 12.81
N PRO A 30 -9.63 -38.57 12.85
CA PRO A 30 -10.81 -37.73 12.57
C PRO A 30 -11.04 -36.55 13.53
N ASP A 31 -10.42 -36.56 14.71
CA ASP A 31 -10.48 -35.46 15.71
C ASP A 31 -9.45 -34.34 15.45
N ASP A 32 -8.62 -34.46 14.42
CA ASP A 32 -7.62 -33.47 14.06
C ASP A 32 -8.22 -32.42 13.11
N ASP A 33 -8.03 -31.12 13.40
CA ASP A 33 -8.44 -30.01 12.52
C ASP A 33 -7.85 -30.15 11.10
N ALA A 34 -6.71 -30.86 10.98
CA ALA A 34 -6.07 -31.17 9.71
C ALA A 34 -6.84 -32.21 8.86
N TYR A 35 -7.72 -33.02 9.45
CA TYR A 35 -8.49 -34.06 8.75
C TYR A 35 -9.43 -33.46 7.70
N ASP A 36 -10.16 -32.41 8.07
CA ASP A 36 -11.09 -31.73 7.16
C ASP A 36 -10.38 -31.00 6.02
N ILE A 37 -9.19 -30.45 6.30
CA ILE A 37 -8.35 -29.80 5.28
C ILE A 37 -7.81 -30.84 4.29
N ALA A 38 -7.32 -31.96 4.80
CA ALA A 38 -6.84 -33.07 3.97
C ALA A 38 -7.96 -33.65 3.10
N LYS A 39 -9.17 -33.82 3.65
CA LYS A 39 -10.34 -34.32 2.91
C LYS A 39 -10.70 -33.42 1.73
N ARG A 40 -10.71 -32.09 1.93
CA ARG A 40 -10.95 -31.12 0.85
C ARG A 40 -9.83 -31.14 -0.19
N GLY A 41 -8.58 -31.23 0.24
CA GLY A 41 -7.41 -31.30 -0.65
C GLY A 41 -7.43 -32.55 -1.54
N VAL A 42 -7.71 -33.72 -0.97
CA VAL A 42 -7.81 -34.99 -1.72
C VAL A 42 -9.01 -34.98 -2.67
N ALA A 43 -10.16 -34.44 -2.25
CA ALA A 43 -11.33 -34.32 -3.12
C ALA A 43 -11.06 -33.43 -4.33
N ALA A 44 -10.48 -32.24 -4.12
CA ALA A 44 -10.11 -31.32 -5.19
C ALA A 44 -9.05 -31.91 -6.14
N PHE A 45 -8.10 -32.68 -5.60
CA PHE A 45 -7.09 -33.36 -6.40
C PHE A 45 -7.68 -34.45 -7.31
N ILE A 46 -8.61 -35.26 -6.78
CA ILE A 46 -9.30 -36.29 -7.57
C ILE A 46 -10.15 -35.65 -8.67
N GLU A 47 -10.84 -34.55 -8.38
CA GLU A 47 -11.62 -33.80 -9.38
C GLU A 47 -10.74 -33.31 -10.55
N GLU A 48 -9.53 -32.83 -10.27
CA GLU A 48 -8.60 -32.39 -11.31
C GLU A 48 -8.02 -33.55 -12.13
N LEU A 49 -7.76 -34.70 -11.50
CA LEU A 49 -7.29 -35.91 -12.18
C LEU A 49 -8.33 -36.49 -13.14
N LEU A 50 -9.62 -36.31 -12.82
CA LEU A 50 -10.73 -36.77 -13.65
C LEU A 50 -10.94 -35.91 -14.91
N LYS A 51 -10.31 -34.73 -15.01
CA LYS A 51 -10.38 -33.92 -16.22
C LYS A 51 -9.70 -34.62 -17.40
N PRO A 52 -10.24 -34.50 -18.62
CA PRO A 52 -9.79 -35.27 -19.80
C PRO A 52 -8.32 -35.01 -20.20
N HIS A 53 -7.71 -33.95 -19.69
CA HIS A 53 -6.32 -33.59 -19.96
C HIS A 53 -5.30 -34.44 -19.18
N ASN A 54 -5.71 -35.09 -18.07
CA ASN A 54 -4.81 -35.79 -17.14
C ASN A 54 -5.05 -37.31 -17.06
N SER A 55 -5.95 -37.86 -17.88
CA SER A 55 -6.51 -39.21 -17.72
C SER A 55 -5.53 -40.40 -17.85
N ASN A 56 -4.28 -40.16 -18.27
CA ASN A 56 -3.26 -41.20 -18.46
C ASN A 56 -1.94 -40.93 -17.72
N GLU A 57 -1.86 -39.87 -16.89
CA GLU A 57 -0.63 -39.59 -16.15
C GLU A 57 -0.58 -40.35 -14.81
N PRO A 58 0.52 -41.06 -14.51
CA PRO A 58 0.68 -41.70 -13.21
C PRO A 58 0.78 -40.64 -12.10
N VAL A 59 0.02 -40.82 -11.03
CA VAL A 59 0.04 -39.94 -9.85
C VAL A 59 1.43 -39.99 -9.20
N LYS A 60 2.26 -39.02 -9.54
CA LYS A 60 3.62 -38.83 -9.00
C LYS A 60 3.64 -37.49 -8.27
N LYS A 61 4.57 -37.36 -7.31
CA LYS A 61 4.84 -36.09 -6.63
C LYS A 61 5.02 -34.92 -7.63
N ALA A 62 5.68 -35.19 -8.76
CA ALA A 62 5.86 -34.22 -9.84
C ALA A 62 4.55 -33.69 -10.45
N LEU A 63 3.46 -34.46 -10.47
CA LEU A 63 2.16 -33.99 -10.96
C LEU A 63 1.52 -33.01 -9.98
N VAL A 64 1.63 -33.29 -8.68
CA VAL A 64 1.18 -32.38 -7.62
C VAL A 64 2.00 -31.09 -7.66
N ASP A 65 3.33 -31.19 -7.76
CA ASP A 65 4.22 -30.03 -7.85
C ASP A 65 3.89 -29.17 -9.10
N ARG A 66 3.58 -29.81 -10.23
CA ARG A 66 3.12 -29.10 -11.45
C ARG A 66 1.79 -28.39 -11.23
N MET A 67 0.81 -29.06 -10.62
CA MET A 67 -0.50 -28.47 -10.34
C MET A 67 -0.38 -27.29 -9.37
N ILE A 68 0.47 -27.38 -8.36
CA ILE A 68 0.79 -26.27 -7.45
C ILE A 68 1.39 -25.11 -8.25
N THR A 69 2.38 -25.38 -9.11
CA THR A 69 2.99 -24.36 -9.97
C THR A 69 1.97 -23.66 -10.87
N GLU A 70 1.01 -24.40 -11.44
CA GLU A 70 -0.07 -23.82 -12.25
C GLU A 70 -1.05 -22.96 -11.43
N ILE A 71 -1.28 -23.29 -10.16
CA ILE A 71 -2.08 -22.49 -9.23
C ILE A 71 -1.30 -21.23 -8.83
N ASP A 72 -0.03 -21.36 -8.45
CA ASP A 72 0.84 -20.25 -8.05
C ASP A 72 1.01 -19.25 -9.18
N ALA A 73 1.13 -19.71 -10.44
CA ALA A 73 1.15 -18.83 -11.60
C ALA A 73 -0.15 -18.02 -11.75
N LYS A 74 -1.32 -18.64 -11.54
CA LYS A 74 -2.62 -17.96 -11.60
C LYS A 74 -2.81 -16.98 -10.44
N LEU A 75 -2.39 -17.38 -9.24
CA LEU A 75 -2.45 -16.52 -8.05
C LEU A 75 -1.50 -15.32 -8.19
N SER A 76 -0.28 -15.54 -8.68
CA SER A 76 0.70 -14.49 -8.93
C SER A 76 0.18 -13.49 -9.96
N GLN A 77 -0.37 -13.96 -11.09
CA GLN A 77 -0.96 -13.07 -12.08
C GLN A 77 -2.12 -12.23 -11.49
N GLN A 78 -3.00 -12.87 -10.71
CA GLN A 78 -4.10 -12.15 -10.08
C GLN A 78 -3.61 -11.16 -9.01
N MET A 79 -2.59 -11.53 -8.24
CA MET A 79 -1.99 -10.68 -7.22
C MET A 79 -1.28 -9.49 -7.87
N ASP A 80 -0.58 -9.70 -8.97
CA ASP A 80 0.07 -8.65 -9.75
C ASP A 80 -0.94 -7.60 -10.21
N GLU A 81 -2.11 -8.01 -10.72
CA GLU A 81 -3.18 -7.06 -11.08
C GLU A 81 -3.67 -6.24 -9.87
N ILE A 82 -3.80 -6.88 -8.70
CA ILE A 82 -4.28 -6.22 -7.47
C ILE A 82 -3.23 -5.21 -6.96
N ILE A 83 -1.99 -5.64 -6.80
CA ILE A 83 -0.92 -4.82 -6.21
C ILE A 83 -0.44 -3.72 -7.16
N HIS A 84 -0.55 -3.92 -8.47
CA HIS A 84 -0.18 -2.92 -9.47
C HIS A 84 -1.32 -1.96 -9.84
N HIS A 85 -2.50 -2.12 -9.24
CA HIS A 85 -3.59 -1.17 -9.41
C HIS A 85 -3.20 0.21 -8.86
N ALA A 86 -3.45 1.28 -9.64
CA ALA A 86 -2.96 2.63 -9.34
C ALA A 86 -3.42 3.16 -7.97
N GLU A 87 -4.66 2.89 -7.58
CA GLU A 87 -5.19 3.30 -6.27
C GLU A 87 -4.51 2.56 -5.11
N PHE A 88 -4.25 1.27 -5.28
CA PHE A 88 -3.58 0.47 -4.27
C PHE A 88 -2.13 0.92 -4.12
N GLN A 89 -1.42 1.14 -5.23
CA GLN A 89 -0.05 1.65 -5.21
C GLN A 89 0.05 3.04 -4.57
N ALA A 90 -0.89 3.94 -4.84
CA ALA A 90 -0.90 5.26 -4.22
C ALA A 90 -1.08 5.17 -2.69
N LEU A 91 -1.98 4.30 -2.23
CA LEU A 91 -2.19 4.04 -0.81
C LEU A 91 -0.96 3.36 -0.18
N GLU A 92 -0.44 2.30 -0.81
CA GLU A 92 0.74 1.56 -0.34
C GLU A 92 1.97 2.47 -0.25
N ALA A 93 2.22 3.30 -1.26
CA ALA A 93 3.34 4.24 -1.27
C ALA A 93 3.24 5.25 -0.12
N SER A 94 2.03 5.73 0.17
CA SER A 94 1.77 6.68 1.26
C SER A 94 2.08 6.06 2.62
N TRP A 95 1.53 4.86 2.89
CA TRP A 95 1.69 4.18 4.17
C TRP A 95 3.09 3.60 4.36
N ARG A 96 3.70 3.02 3.33
CA ARG A 96 5.09 2.55 3.40
C ARG A 96 6.07 3.70 3.56
N GLY A 97 5.81 4.85 2.92
CA GLY A 97 6.61 6.05 3.12
C GLY A 97 6.56 6.53 4.57
N LEU A 98 5.35 6.56 5.16
CA LEU A 98 5.17 6.87 6.58
C LEU A 98 5.85 5.84 7.49
N GLN A 99 5.71 4.54 7.19
CA GLN A 99 6.38 3.48 7.93
C GLN A 99 7.90 3.66 7.90
N LEU A 100 8.49 3.95 6.74
CA LEU A 100 9.92 4.20 6.62
C LEU A 100 10.35 5.40 7.49
N LEU A 101 9.56 6.48 7.52
CA LEU A 101 9.84 7.64 8.35
C LEU A 101 9.83 7.27 9.84
N ILE A 102 8.82 6.51 10.28
CA ILE A 102 8.69 6.05 11.67
C ILE A 102 9.85 5.12 12.03
N ASP A 103 10.14 4.11 11.21
CA ASP A 103 11.18 3.11 11.48
C ASP A 103 12.59 3.70 11.53
N ARG A 104 12.82 4.83 10.85
CA ARG A 104 14.11 5.55 10.84
C ARG A 104 14.23 6.62 11.91
N THR A 105 13.15 6.94 12.61
CA THR A 105 13.14 7.99 13.64
C THR A 105 13.38 7.38 15.02
N ASP A 106 14.39 7.88 15.74
CA ASP A 106 14.58 7.50 17.14
C ASP A 106 13.68 8.35 18.06
N PHE A 107 12.52 7.80 18.42
CA PHE A 107 11.57 8.46 19.33
C PHE A 107 12.09 8.65 20.77
N ARG A 108 13.23 8.04 21.13
CA ARG A 108 13.86 8.27 22.45
C ARG A 108 14.48 9.66 22.55
N GLU A 109 14.84 10.25 21.42
CA GLU A 109 15.44 11.59 21.32
C GLU A 109 14.39 12.71 21.29
N ASN A 110 13.25 12.51 21.96
CA ASN A 110 12.15 13.49 22.10
C ASN A 110 11.60 14.01 20.77
N ILE A 111 11.45 13.12 19.79
CA ILE A 111 10.81 13.41 18.50
C ILE A 111 9.35 12.97 18.58
N LYS A 112 8.42 13.79 18.10
CA LYS A 112 7.01 13.45 17.93
C LYS A 112 6.61 13.65 16.48
N ILE A 113 5.79 12.73 15.97
CA ILE A 113 5.23 12.80 14.61
C ILE A 113 3.72 12.81 14.74
N GLU A 114 3.10 13.82 14.17
CA GLU A 114 1.64 13.93 14.07
C GLU A 114 1.20 13.63 12.64
N VAL A 115 0.11 12.89 12.51
CA VAL A 115 -0.41 12.44 11.23
C VAL A 115 -1.79 13.06 11.01
N LEU A 116 -1.91 13.82 9.93
CA LEU A 116 -3.16 14.44 9.51
C LEU A 116 -3.53 13.91 8.12
N SER A 117 -4.63 13.19 8.03
CA SER A 117 -5.13 12.64 6.76
C SER A 117 -6.02 13.66 6.06
N ILE A 118 -5.50 14.27 5.00
CA ILE A 118 -6.21 15.24 4.16
C ILE A 118 -5.88 14.94 2.71
N SER A 119 -6.85 15.07 1.80
CA SER A 119 -6.58 15.02 0.37
C SER A 119 -6.11 16.38 -0.13
N ARG A 120 -5.31 16.41 -1.21
CA ARG A 120 -4.85 17.67 -1.80
C ARG A 120 -6.01 18.58 -2.22
N GLN A 121 -7.11 17.99 -2.69
CA GLN A 121 -8.28 18.74 -3.14
C GLN A 121 -8.98 19.39 -1.96
N ASP A 122 -9.24 18.62 -0.90
CA ASP A 122 -9.88 19.14 0.32
C ASP A 122 -9.02 20.24 0.97
N LEU A 123 -7.69 20.12 0.91
CA LEU A 123 -6.80 21.16 1.41
C LEU A 123 -6.97 22.48 0.65
N LEU A 124 -7.10 22.43 -0.68
CA LEU A 124 -7.33 23.64 -1.48
C LEU A 124 -8.72 24.22 -1.21
N GLU A 125 -9.74 23.37 -1.13
CA GLU A 125 -11.11 23.78 -0.83
C GLU A 125 -11.21 24.45 0.55
N ASP A 126 -10.55 23.92 1.58
CA ASP A 126 -10.47 24.54 2.91
C ASP A 126 -9.89 25.96 2.87
N PHE A 127 -8.87 26.19 2.04
CA PHE A 127 -8.29 27.53 1.86
C PHE A 127 -9.18 28.47 1.03
N GLU A 128 -9.98 27.95 0.11
CA GLU A 128 -10.90 28.75 -0.71
C GLU A 128 -12.18 29.13 0.05
N ASP A 129 -12.66 28.24 0.92
CA ASP A 129 -13.81 28.47 1.78
C ASP A 129 -13.49 29.42 2.94
N SER A 130 -12.23 29.46 3.36
CA SER A 130 -11.76 30.33 4.43
C SER A 130 -11.59 31.78 3.95
N PRO A 131 -12.18 32.79 4.63
CA PRO A 131 -12.01 34.19 4.25
C PRO A 131 -10.56 34.67 4.29
N GLU A 132 -9.77 34.13 5.21
CA GLU A 132 -8.36 34.42 5.41
C GLU A 132 -7.59 33.14 5.75
N VAL A 133 -6.30 33.11 5.40
CA VAL A 133 -5.41 31.96 5.67
C VAL A 133 -5.35 31.60 7.16
N VAL A 134 -5.44 32.59 8.05
CA VAL A 134 -5.43 32.38 9.51
C VAL A 134 -6.68 31.70 10.05
N GLN A 135 -7.74 31.59 9.24
CA GLN A 135 -8.98 30.92 9.60
C GLN A 135 -9.08 29.51 9.00
N SER A 136 -8.09 29.10 8.20
CA SER A 136 -8.03 27.76 7.60
C SER A 136 -7.88 26.64 8.63
N GLY A 137 -8.35 25.45 8.26
CA GLY A 137 -8.17 24.25 9.05
C GLY A 137 -6.69 23.92 9.27
N LEU A 138 -5.85 24.05 8.23
CA LEU A 138 -4.41 23.79 8.37
C LEU A 138 -3.75 24.75 9.38
N TYR A 139 -4.09 26.05 9.32
CA TYR A 139 -3.57 27.03 10.29
C TYR A 139 -3.98 26.68 11.73
N LYS A 140 -5.21 26.21 11.93
CA LYS A 140 -5.68 25.77 13.25
C LYS A 140 -4.83 24.61 13.80
N HIS A 141 -4.49 23.63 12.96
CA HIS A 141 -3.69 22.47 13.38
C HIS A 141 -2.23 22.80 13.61
N VAL A 142 -1.61 23.59 12.73
CA VAL A 142 -0.17 23.87 12.80
C VAL A 142 0.14 25.01 13.77
N TYR A 143 -0.61 26.10 13.68
CA TYR A 143 -0.35 27.30 14.47
C TYR A 143 -1.15 27.30 15.77
N THR A 144 -2.47 27.28 15.70
CA THR A 144 -3.32 27.54 16.89
C THR A 144 -3.24 26.43 17.95
N ALA A 145 -3.26 25.16 17.53
CA ALA A 145 -3.25 24.02 18.45
C ALA A 145 -1.91 23.85 19.17
N GLU A 146 -0.81 24.16 18.48
CA GLU A 146 0.54 23.91 18.98
C GLU A 146 1.30 25.20 19.27
N TYR A 147 1.72 25.95 18.23
CA TYR A 147 2.59 27.11 18.38
C TYR A 147 1.97 28.26 19.19
N GLY A 148 0.68 28.53 18.98
CA GLY A 148 -0.08 29.58 19.66
C GLY A 148 -0.64 29.18 21.02
N GLN A 149 -0.55 27.90 21.39
CA GLN A 149 -1.09 27.36 22.62
C GLN A 149 -0.05 27.40 23.74
N PHE A 150 -0.43 27.90 24.91
CA PHE A 150 0.46 27.90 26.07
C PHE A 150 0.79 26.46 26.51
N GLY A 151 2.06 26.09 26.44
CA GLY A 151 2.55 24.75 26.74
C GLY A 151 2.39 23.73 25.60
N GLY A 152 2.05 24.16 24.39
CA GLY A 152 2.03 23.30 23.19
C GLY A 152 3.43 22.92 22.69
N ASN A 153 3.50 21.96 21.76
CA ASN A 153 4.76 21.53 21.15
C ASN A 153 4.81 22.06 19.71
N PRO A 154 5.59 23.12 19.42
CA PRO A 154 5.55 23.75 18.10
C PRO A 154 5.94 22.77 16.99
N VAL A 155 5.20 22.83 15.88
CA VAL A 155 5.47 21.99 14.70
C VAL A 155 6.81 22.40 14.09
N GLY A 156 7.74 21.45 13.99
CA GLY A 156 9.08 21.72 13.45
C GLY A 156 9.12 21.78 11.92
N ALA A 157 8.38 20.91 11.24
CA ALA A 157 8.26 20.86 9.78
C ALA A 157 6.97 20.15 9.38
N ILE A 158 6.43 20.49 8.21
CA ILE A 158 5.24 19.87 7.63
C ILE A 158 5.69 19.02 6.45
N ILE A 159 5.48 17.71 6.53
CA ILE A 159 5.78 16.77 5.44
C ILE A 159 4.47 16.44 4.74
N ALA A 160 4.36 16.85 3.49
CA ALA A 160 3.18 16.61 2.68
C ALA A 160 3.46 15.58 1.61
N ASN A 161 2.71 14.48 1.64
CA ASN A 161 2.77 13.43 0.63
C ASN A 161 1.95 13.79 -0.61
N TYR A 162 2.30 14.91 -1.26
CA TYR A 162 1.66 15.40 -2.47
C TYR A 162 2.68 15.60 -3.59
N PHE A 163 2.20 15.41 -4.82
CA PHE A 163 2.92 15.78 -6.04
C PHE A 163 2.34 17.08 -6.59
N PHE A 164 3.15 18.14 -6.56
CA PHE A 164 2.79 19.42 -7.17
C PHE A 164 3.19 19.48 -8.65
N SER A 165 2.36 20.16 -9.43
CA SER A 165 2.60 20.53 -10.82
C SER A 165 2.70 22.06 -10.95
N PRO A 166 3.04 22.62 -12.11
CA PRO A 166 3.08 24.07 -12.32
C PRO A 166 1.68 24.64 -12.64
N SER A 167 0.63 23.83 -12.44
CA SER A 167 -0.75 24.22 -12.69
C SER A 167 -1.20 25.34 -11.76
N ALA A 168 -2.20 26.11 -12.19
CA ALA A 168 -2.71 27.23 -11.41
C ALA A 168 -3.26 26.83 -10.02
N PRO A 169 -4.03 25.73 -9.87
CA PRO A 169 -4.48 25.26 -8.56
C PRO A 169 -3.32 24.89 -7.64
N ASP A 170 -2.33 24.14 -8.16
CA ASP A 170 -1.18 23.71 -7.37
C ASP A 170 -0.33 24.91 -6.91
N VAL A 171 -0.09 25.90 -7.78
CA VAL A 171 0.63 27.12 -7.38
C VAL A 171 -0.15 27.93 -6.33
N LYS A 172 -1.48 27.94 -6.42
CA LYS A 172 -2.34 28.60 -5.42
C LYS A 172 -2.27 27.86 -4.07
N THR A 173 -2.34 26.53 -4.06
CA THR A 173 -2.13 25.73 -2.85
C THR A 173 -0.74 25.99 -2.27
N MET A 174 0.31 25.99 -3.11
CA MET A 174 1.69 26.29 -2.69
C MET A 174 1.80 27.68 -2.05
N GLN A 175 1.12 28.69 -2.58
CA GLN A 175 1.06 30.03 -1.97
C GLN A 175 0.43 29.99 -0.57
N TYR A 176 -0.75 29.37 -0.43
CA TYR A 176 -1.44 29.31 0.86
C TYR A 176 -0.65 28.54 1.93
N VAL A 177 -0.13 27.35 1.60
CA VAL A 177 0.65 26.56 2.56
C VAL A 177 1.95 27.26 2.93
N SER A 178 2.56 28.01 2.00
CA SER A 178 3.77 28.78 2.29
C SER A 178 3.51 29.91 3.28
N SER A 179 2.37 30.61 3.15
CA SER A 179 1.99 31.64 4.13
C SER A 179 1.70 31.04 5.51
N VAL A 180 1.02 29.89 5.61
CA VAL A 180 0.83 29.18 6.89
C VAL A 180 2.17 28.74 7.48
N ALA A 181 3.04 28.15 6.67
CA ALA A 181 4.38 27.72 7.06
C ALA A 181 5.25 28.89 7.54
N CYS A 182 5.14 30.05 6.89
CA CYS A 182 5.82 31.29 7.27
C CYS A 182 5.35 31.80 8.63
N MET A 183 4.03 31.78 8.88
CA MET A 183 3.44 32.20 10.17
C MET A 183 3.80 31.26 11.32
N ALA A 184 3.86 29.95 11.06
CA ALA A 184 4.18 28.93 12.06
C ALA A 184 5.69 28.64 12.19
N HIS A 185 6.53 29.28 11.37
CA HIS A 185 7.97 28.98 11.26
C HIS A 185 8.30 27.51 11.01
N ALA A 186 7.41 26.79 10.31
CA ALA A 186 7.52 25.36 10.04
C ALA A 186 7.59 25.13 8.52
N PRO A 187 8.75 24.80 7.93
CA PRO A 187 8.86 24.60 6.48
C PRO A 187 7.95 23.47 6.00
N PHE A 188 7.29 23.72 4.87
CA PHE A 188 6.44 22.76 4.17
C PHE A 188 7.24 22.05 3.08
N ILE A 189 7.39 20.74 3.23
CA ILE A 189 8.19 19.89 2.36
C ILE A 189 7.25 18.96 1.61
N ALA A 190 7.29 19.01 0.28
CA ALA A 190 6.49 18.16 -0.59
C ALA A 190 7.32 17.67 -1.78
N ALA A 191 6.71 16.94 -2.72
CA ALA A 191 7.36 16.50 -3.94
C ALA A 191 6.86 17.27 -5.16
N ALA A 192 7.75 17.53 -6.12
CA ALA A 192 7.32 17.93 -7.46
C ALA A 192 7.05 16.66 -8.29
N GLY A 193 5.93 16.62 -9.02
CA GLY A 193 5.60 15.51 -9.91
C GLY A 193 6.37 15.54 -11.23
N PRO A 194 6.34 14.47 -12.05
CA PRO A 194 6.99 14.48 -13.37
C PRO A 194 6.36 15.54 -14.29
N ASN A 195 5.05 15.77 -14.14
CA ASN A 195 4.30 16.81 -14.84
C ASN A 195 4.85 18.23 -14.58
N PHE A 196 5.60 18.43 -13.48
CA PHE A 196 6.28 19.69 -13.20
C PHE A 196 7.33 20.05 -14.25
N PHE A 197 7.93 19.04 -14.88
CA PHE A 197 8.93 19.19 -15.94
C PHE A 197 8.34 18.99 -17.34
N GLY A 198 7.01 18.93 -17.46
CA GLY A 198 6.33 18.59 -18.72
C GLY A 198 6.55 17.14 -19.16
N LEU A 199 6.91 16.24 -18.24
CA LEU A 199 7.13 14.82 -18.49
C LEU A 199 6.00 13.99 -17.91
N GLU A 200 5.66 12.87 -18.55
CA GLU A 200 4.76 11.87 -17.95
C GLU A 200 5.47 11.02 -16.89
N GLN A 201 6.79 10.82 -17.06
CA GLN A 201 7.61 9.95 -16.22
C GLN A 201 8.98 10.59 -15.95
N PHE A 202 9.55 10.33 -14.77
CA PHE A 202 10.87 10.85 -14.39
C PHE A 202 12.04 10.26 -15.20
N THR A 203 11.81 9.16 -15.93
CA THR A 203 12.80 8.52 -16.80
C THR A 203 13.29 9.45 -17.91
N GLY A 204 12.46 10.38 -18.37
CA GLY A 204 12.82 11.39 -19.38
C GLY A 204 13.52 12.64 -18.83
N LEU A 205 13.76 12.72 -17.51
CA LEU A 205 14.43 13.88 -16.90
C LEU A 205 15.85 14.12 -17.46
N PRO A 206 16.68 13.10 -17.74
CA PRO A 206 17.99 13.28 -18.35
C PRO A 206 17.96 13.84 -19.78
N ASP A 207 16.82 13.70 -20.49
CA ASP A 207 16.69 14.15 -21.88
C ASP A 207 16.40 15.66 -21.99
N LEU A 208 15.98 16.29 -20.89
CA LEU A 208 15.73 17.73 -20.83
C LEU A 208 17.04 18.51 -20.87
N LYS A 209 17.33 19.09 -22.04
CA LYS A 209 18.43 20.04 -22.21
C LYS A 209 18.06 21.37 -21.55
N ASP A 210 18.93 21.83 -20.67
CA ASP A 210 18.83 23.08 -19.89
C ASP A 210 17.48 23.30 -19.18
N LEU A 211 17.41 22.88 -17.92
CA LEU A 211 16.23 23.10 -17.07
C LEU A 211 15.95 24.58 -16.80
N ARG A 212 16.94 25.48 -16.95
CA ARG A 212 16.72 26.91 -16.69
C ARG A 212 15.79 27.49 -17.72
N ASP A 213 16.10 27.28 -18.99
CA ASP A 213 15.29 27.73 -20.14
C ASP A 213 13.88 27.12 -20.08
N HIS A 214 13.77 25.86 -19.65
CA HIS A 214 12.48 25.20 -19.46
C HIS A 214 11.57 25.98 -18.48
N PHE A 215 12.12 26.40 -17.34
CA PHE A 215 11.35 27.13 -16.33
C PHE A 215 11.08 28.60 -16.69
N GLU A 216 11.74 29.16 -17.71
CA GLU A 216 11.42 30.49 -18.25
C GLU A 216 10.21 30.49 -19.19
N GLY A 217 9.70 29.29 -19.55
CA GLY A 217 8.51 29.15 -20.37
C GLY A 217 7.27 29.82 -19.76
N PRO A 218 6.33 30.31 -20.58
CA PRO A 218 5.14 31.05 -20.12
C PRO A 218 4.23 30.23 -19.20
N GLN A 219 4.23 28.91 -19.32
CA GLN A 219 3.49 27.99 -18.45
C GLN A 219 3.91 28.09 -16.98
N PHE A 220 5.15 28.51 -16.70
CA PHE A 220 5.70 28.66 -15.37
C PHE A 220 5.57 30.09 -14.82
N ALA A 221 4.90 31.02 -15.52
CA ALA A 221 4.82 32.42 -15.08
C ALA A 221 4.27 32.57 -13.65
N LYS A 222 3.26 31.77 -13.27
CA LYS A 222 2.70 31.74 -11.91
C LYS A 222 3.70 31.18 -10.91
N TRP A 223 4.39 30.10 -11.26
CA TRP A 223 5.44 29.49 -10.45
C TRP A 223 6.61 30.43 -10.20
N GLN A 224 7.10 31.12 -11.23
CA GLN A 224 8.16 32.11 -11.11
C GLN A 224 7.73 33.29 -10.24
N SER A 225 6.48 33.76 -10.40
CA SER A 225 5.92 34.81 -9.55
C SER A 225 5.87 34.37 -8.09
N PHE A 226 5.48 33.12 -7.81
CA PHE A 226 5.51 32.54 -6.48
C PHE A 226 6.93 32.48 -5.91
N ARG A 227 7.93 32.06 -6.69
CA ARG A 227 9.34 31.99 -6.23
C ARG A 227 9.93 33.34 -5.80
N GLN A 228 9.38 34.45 -6.29
CA GLN A 228 9.82 35.80 -5.91
C GLN A 228 9.14 36.29 -4.62
N GLN A 229 8.13 35.57 -4.12
CA GLN A 229 7.48 35.92 -2.85
C GLN A 229 8.37 35.54 -1.67
N GLU A 230 8.32 36.34 -0.61
CA GLU A 230 9.11 36.10 0.60
C GLU A 230 8.71 34.79 1.29
N ASP A 231 7.41 34.46 1.31
CA ASP A 231 6.87 33.26 1.94
C ASP A 231 7.37 31.97 1.28
N ALA A 232 7.76 32.01 0.00
CA ALA A 232 8.22 30.84 -0.75
C ALA A 232 9.49 30.20 -0.16
N ARG A 233 10.24 30.92 0.70
CA ARG A 233 11.39 30.39 1.43
C ARG A 233 11.04 29.22 2.35
N TYR A 234 9.78 29.11 2.77
CA TYR A 234 9.29 28.03 3.64
C TYR A 234 8.75 26.83 2.86
N LEU A 235 8.75 26.86 1.52
CA LEU A 235 8.36 25.71 0.70
C LEU A 235 9.58 25.03 0.10
N ALA A 236 9.67 23.72 0.29
CA ALA A 236 10.67 22.88 -0.37
C ALA A 236 9.98 21.79 -1.20
N LEU A 237 10.37 21.68 -2.48
CA LEU A 237 9.95 20.59 -3.36
C LEU A 237 11.11 19.63 -3.58
N THR A 238 10.87 18.35 -3.29
CA THR A 238 11.84 17.26 -3.41
C THR A 238 11.63 16.48 -4.71
N VAL A 239 12.74 16.05 -5.31
CA VAL A 239 12.81 15.25 -6.54
C VAL A 239 14.08 14.38 -6.54
N PRO A 240 14.10 13.19 -7.18
CA PRO A 240 12.97 12.38 -7.66
C PRO A 240 12.46 11.40 -6.59
N ARG A 241 11.46 10.58 -6.96
CA ARG A 241 10.98 9.47 -6.12
C ARG A 241 12.09 8.44 -5.86
N PHE A 242 12.01 7.77 -4.71
CA PHE A 242 12.89 6.67 -4.34
C PHE A 242 12.10 5.37 -4.11
N LEU A 243 12.78 4.24 -4.18
CA LEU A 243 12.16 2.92 -4.04
C LEU A 243 11.88 2.60 -2.57
N LEU A 244 10.62 2.24 -2.26
CA LEU A 244 10.18 1.88 -0.90
C LEU A 244 10.26 0.38 -0.61
N ARG A 245 10.12 -0.45 -1.65
CA ARG A 245 10.07 -1.90 -1.54
C ARG A 245 10.74 -2.55 -2.75
N SER A 246 11.53 -3.59 -2.51
CA SER A 246 11.98 -4.51 -3.55
C SER A 246 10.84 -5.42 -4.02
N PRO A 247 10.79 -5.80 -5.32
CA PRO A 247 9.87 -6.81 -5.81
C PRO A 247 9.87 -8.07 -4.93
N TYR A 248 8.72 -8.77 -4.88
CA TYR A 248 8.68 -10.06 -4.21
C TYR A 248 9.32 -11.08 -5.14
N GLU A 249 10.30 -11.82 -4.62
CA GLU A 249 11.04 -12.83 -5.36
C GLU A 249 11.24 -14.04 -4.46
N PRO A 250 11.10 -15.28 -4.96
CA PRO A 250 11.24 -16.48 -4.15
C PRO A 250 12.59 -16.62 -3.43
N GLU A 251 13.66 -16.02 -3.99
CA GLU A 251 15.01 -16.12 -3.45
C GLU A 251 15.34 -14.95 -2.50
N GLU A 252 15.13 -13.71 -2.93
CA GLU A 252 15.57 -12.51 -2.20
C GLU A 252 14.50 -11.92 -1.27
N ASN A 253 13.20 -12.04 -1.60
CA ASN A 253 12.09 -11.48 -0.83
C ASN A 253 10.86 -12.40 -0.87
N PRO A 254 10.93 -13.59 -0.24
CA PRO A 254 9.90 -14.61 -0.35
C PRO A 254 8.65 -14.27 0.47
N VAL A 255 7.49 -14.69 -0.04
CA VAL A 255 6.24 -14.71 0.71
C VAL A 255 5.99 -16.09 1.30
N LYS A 256 5.33 -16.17 2.46
CA LYS A 256 5.20 -17.43 3.22
C LYS A 256 4.15 -18.41 2.67
N THR A 257 3.25 -17.94 1.82
CA THR A 257 1.99 -18.64 1.52
C THR A 257 1.97 -19.30 0.13
N PHE A 258 2.64 -18.72 -0.85
CA PHE A 258 2.71 -19.24 -2.22
C PHE A 258 4.06 -18.83 -2.85
N ALA A 259 4.46 -19.52 -3.91
CA ALA A 259 5.72 -19.26 -4.61
C ALA A 259 5.56 -18.18 -5.70
#